data_AF-A0A1F5JW11-F1
#
_entry.id   AF-A0A1F5JW11-F1
#
_cell.length_a   1.000
_cell.length_b   1.000
_cell.length_c   1.000
_cell.angle_alpha   90.00
_cell.angle_beta   90.00
_cell.angle_gamma   90.00
#
_symmetry.space_group_name_H-M   'P 1'
#
loop_
_entity.id
_entity.type
_entity.pdbx_description
1 polymer ?
#
loop_
_entity_poly.entity_id
_entity_poly.type
_entity_poly.pdbx_seq_one_letter_code
_entity_poly.pdbx_strand_id
1 'polypeptide(L)'
;MDPEAYRKKLELDILTIIEEKLRNGQMDAERAKAIARMVLDKLHPPLTLEQIHQIAPTLDDHFAELAKAVMPIIHDHEEEVKKVVSEHASKLIKSGKIDEALSILKQATQKGIEVKT
;
A
#
# COMPACT_ATOMS: atom_id res chain seq x y z
N MET A 1 -0.88 8.91 10.01
CA MET A 1 0.23 8.09 10.55
C MET A 1 1.54 8.80 10.25
N ASP A 2 2.54 8.64 11.12
CA ASP A 2 3.90 9.09 10.86
C ASP A 2 4.56 8.23 9.75
N PRO A 3 5.14 8.82 8.69
CA PRO A 3 5.75 8.06 7.58
C PRO A 3 6.86 7.12 8.05
N GLU A 4 7.66 7.51 9.04
CA GLU A 4 8.75 6.68 9.54
C GLU A 4 8.23 5.45 10.27
N ALA A 5 7.24 5.62 11.14
CA ALA A 5 6.55 4.51 11.79
C ALA A 5 5.91 3.55 10.78
N TYR A 6 5.30 4.07 9.71
CA TYR A 6 4.67 3.26 8.67
C TYR A 6 5.69 2.44 7.87
N ARG A 7 6.81 3.06 7.46
CA ARG A 7 7.95 2.38 6.82
C ARG A 7 8.49 1.24 7.70
N LYS A 8 8.75 1.52 8.98
CA LYS A 8 9.29 0.52 9.92
C LYS A 8 8.35 -0.67 10.11
N LYS A 9 7.03 -0.43 10.12
CA LYS A 9 6.04 -1.51 10.18
C LYS A 9 6.14 -2.42 8.96
N LEU A 10 6.19 -1.85 7.75
CA LEU A 10 6.34 -2.62 6.51
C LEU A 10 7.65 -3.43 6.50
N GLU A 11 8.77 -2.81 6.89
CA GLU A 11 10.06 -3.51 6.99
C GLU A 11 10.01 -4.69 7.97
N LEU A 12 9.34 -4.54 9.11
CA LEU A 12 9.15 -5.60 10.09
C LEU A 12 8.27 -6.74 9.56
N ASP A 13 7.18 -6.40 8.87
CA ASP A 13 6.27 -7.39 8.26
C ASP A 13 7.02 -8.22 7.20
N ILE A 14 7.84 -7.56 6.37
CA ILE A 14 8.67 -8.23 5.37
C ILE A 14 9.74 -9.11 6.03
N LEU A 15 10.43 -8.61 7.06
CA LEU A 15 11.42 -9.39 7.81
C LEU A 15 10.80 -10.68 8.37
N THR A 16 9.61 -10.57 8.96
CA THR A 16 8.88 -11.71 9.53
C THR A 16 8.60 -12.77 8.46
N ILE A 17 8.19 -12.37 7.25
CA ILE A 17 7.98 -13.28 6.12
C ILE A 17 9.27 -14.00 5.72
N ILE A 18 10.38 -13.26 5.63
CA ILE A 18 11.69 -13.83 5.28
C ILE A 18 12.09 -14.89 6.33
N GLU A 19 11.99 -14.55 7.62
CA GLU A 19 12.34 -15.46 8.72
C GLU A 19 11.48 -16.73 8.72
N GLU A 20 10.16 -16.60 8.54
CA GLU A 20 9.25 -17.74 8.44
C GLU A 20 9.60 -18.65 7.27
N LYS A 21 9.87 -18.09 6.09
CA LYS A 21 10.18 -18.88 4.91
C LYS A 21 11.54 -19.56 4.97
N LEU A 22 12.56 -18.89 5.53
CA LEU A 22 13.86 -19.50 5.81
C LEU A 22 13.72 -20.68 6.77
N ARG A 23 13.03 -20.47 7.90
CA ARG A 23 12.81 -21.51 8.93
C ARG A 23 12.09 -22.74 8.39
N ASN A 24 11.14 -22.54 7.48
CA ASN A 24 10.35 -23.62 6.89
C ASN A 24 11.01 -24.24 5.64
N GLY A 25 12.22 -23.82 5.26
CA GLY A 25 12.90 -24.31 4.06
C GLY A 25 12.23 -23.91 2.73
N GLN A 26 11.35 -22.90 2.76
CA GLN A 26 10.64 -22.36 1.59
C GLN A 26 11.42 -21.24 0.89
N MET A 27 12.56 -20.83 1.45
CA MET A 27 13.44 -19.79 0.94
C MET A 27 14.87 -20.12 1.33
N ASP A 28 15.83 -19.81 0.47
CA ASP A 28 17.25 -19.89 0.76
C ASP A 28 17.83 -18.51 1.15
N ALA A 29 19.08 -18.51 1.63
CA ALA A 29 19.74 -17.30 2.10
C ALA A 29 19.98 -16.26 0.98
N GLU A 30 20.22 -16.69 -0.26
CA GLU A 30 20.46 -15.78 -1.38
C GLU A 30 19.17 -15.06 -1.80
N ARG A 31 18.05 -15.78 -1.83
CA ARG A 31 16.73 -15.19 -2.11
C ARG A 31 16.30 -14.25 -0.99
N ALA A 32 16.52 -14.62 0.28
CA ALA A 32 16.28 -13.74 1.42
C ALA A 32 17.09 -12.44 1.33
N LYS A 33 18.36 -12.54 0.96
CA LYS A 33 19.26 -11.40 0.76
C LYS A 33 18.84 -10.50 -0.41
N ALA A 34 18.36 -11.09 -1.50
CA ALA A 34 17.85 -10.34 -2.65
C ALA A 34 16.61 -9.52 -2.27
N ILE A 35 15.68 -10.11 -1.52
CA ILE A 35 14.50 -9.41 -0.99
C ILE A 35 14.93 -8.28 -0.07
N ALA A 36 15.78 -8.55 0.93
CA ALA A 36 16.20 -7.55 1.90
C ALA A 36 16.88 -6.35 1.23
N ARG A 37 17.74 -6.58 0.23
CA ARG A 37 18.38 -5.51 -0.55
C ARG A 37 17.37 -4.65 -1.28
N MET A 38 16.46 -5.27 -2.04
CA MET A 38 15.45 -4.54 -2.78
C MET A 38 14.58 -3.68 -1.85
N VAL A 39 14.20 -4.21 -0.69
CA VAL A 39 13.37 -3.51 0.28
C VAL A 39 14.11 -2.31 0.85
N LEU A 40 15.37 -2.47 1.26
CA LEU A 40 16.19 -1.37 1.75
C LEU A 40 16.44 -0.30 0.66
N ASP A 41 16.61 -0.73 -0.60
CA ASP A 41 16.80 0.19 -1.73
C ASP A 41 15.52 0.97 -2.06
N LYS A 42 14.35 0.34 -1.96
CA LYS A 42 13.07 0.98 -2.29
C LYS A 42 12.48 1.79 -1.13
N LEU A 43 12.71 1.36 0.12
CA LEU A 43 12.20 2.01 1.32
C LEU A 43 13.22 2.93 2.01
N HIS A 44 14.29 3.35 1.31
CA HIS A 44 15.30 4.22 1.90
C HIS A 44 14.72 5.61 2.28
N PRO A 45 14.95 6.12 3.50
CA PRO A 45 14.55 7.47 3.87
C PRO A 45 15.30 8.55 3.06
N PRO A 46 14.71 9.75 2.90
CA PRO A 46 13.39 10.17 3.38
C PRO A 46 12.26 9.74 2.43
N LEU A 47 11.13 9.28 2.99
CA LEU A 47 9.92 8.95 2.23
C LEU A 47 8.68 9.58 2.86
N THR A 48 7.78 10.07 2.01
CA THR A 48 6.44 10.48 2.42
C THR A 48 5.50 9.27 2.49
N LEU A 49 4.37 9.43 3.18
CA LEU A 49 3.36 8.37 3.27
C LEU A 49 2.82 7.96 1.88
N GLU A 50 2.63 8.94 0.99
CA GLU A 50 2.18 8.71 -0.39
C GLU A 50 3.21 7.90 -1.19
N GLN A 51 4.50 8.21 -1.07
CA GLN A 51 5.55 7.43 -1.73
C GLN A 51 5.58 5.99 -1.21
N ILE A 52 5.38 5.77 0.09
CA ILE A 52 5.30 4.41 0.65
C ILE A 52 4.10 3.65 0.05
N HIS A 53 2.94 4.30 -0.07
CA HIS A 53 1.76 3.69 -0.71
C HIS A 53 1.94 3.40 -2.21
N GLN A 54 2.78 4.16 -2.91
CA GLN A 54 3.12 3.89 -4.32
C GLN A 54 4.16 2.77 -4.47
N ILE A 55 5.11 2.69 -3.54
CA ILE A 55 6.23 1.74 -3.61
C ILE A 55 5.83 0.35 -3.12
N ALA A 56 5.09 0.27 -2.01
CA ALA A 56 4.73 -1.00 -1.38
C ALA A 56 4.05 -2.00 -2.35
N PRO A 57 3.07 -1.60 -3.18
CA PRO A 57 2.43 -2.47 -4.18
C PRO A 57 3.35 -2.98 -5.28
N THR A 58 4.56 -2.44 -5.41
CA THR A 58 5.54 -2.90 -6.42
C THR A 58 6.51 -3.93 -5.87
N LEU A 59 6.47 -4.19 -4.57
CA LEU A 59 7.40 -5.11 -3.93
C LEU A 59 7.04 -6.57 -4.25
N ASP A 60 5.76 -6.89 -4.34
CA ASP A 60 5.27 -8.23 -4.69
C ASP A 60 5.37 -8.54 -6.19
N ASP A 61 5.41 -7.52 -7.07
CA ASP A 61 5.75 -7.70 -8.49
C ASP A 61 7.09 -8.41 -8.70
N HIS A 62 8.06 -8.12 -7.81
CA HIS A 62 9.42 -8.69 -7.87
C HIS A 62 9.53 -9.98 -7.05
N PHE A 63 8.77 -10.06 -5.95
CA PHE A 63 8.78 -11.18 -5.02
C PHE A 63 7.37 -11.45 -4.49
N ALA A 64 6.65 -12.38 -5.14
CA ALA A 64 5.30 -12.77 -4.76
C ALA A 64 5.16 -13.20 -3.28
N GLU A 65 6.26 -13.56 -2.63
CA GLU A 65 6.32 -13.81 -1.19
C GLU A 65 5.87 -12.62 -0.33
N LEU A 66 6.03 -11.40 -0.83
CA LEU A 66 5.76 -10.16 -0.11
C LEU A 66 4.30 -9.73 -0.17
N ALA A 67 3.47 -10.36 -1.00
CA ALA A 67 2.06 -10.00 -1.16
C ALA A 67 1.32 -9.94 0.19
N LYS A 68 1.65 -10.84 1.14
CA LYS A 68 1.07 -10.84 2.49
C LYS A 68 1.40 -9.58 3.32
N ALA A 69 2.59 -8.99 3.14
CA ALA A 69 2.98 -7.76 3.85
C ALA A 69 2.43 -6.51 3.16
N VAL A 70 2.27 -6.54 1.84
CA VAL A 70 1.86 -5.39 1.03
C VAL A 70 0.34 -5.21 1.00
N MET A 71 -0.44 -6.29 0.98
CA MET A 71 -1.90 -6.24 0.88
C MET A 71 -2.58 -5.39 1.97
N PRO A 72 -2.19 -5.48 3.26
CA PRO A 72 -2.75 -4.60 4.29
C PRO A 72 -2.50 -3.11 4.00
N ILE A 73 -1.38 -2.75 3.39
CA ILE A 73 -1.03 -1.36 3.07
C ILE A 73 -1.91 -0.82 1.94
N ILE A 74 -2.16 -1.64 0.93
CA ILE A 74 -3.10 -1.31 -0.15
C ILE A 74 -4.49 -1.08 0.43
N HIS A 75 -4.96 -2.00 1.27
CA HIS A 75 -6.27 -1.91 1.90
C HIS A 75 -6.40 -0.68 2.80
N ASP A 76 -5.42 -0.41 3.67
CA ASP A 76 -5.41 0.77 4.54
C ASP A 76 -5.48 2.07 3.73
N HIS A 77 -4.72 2.14 2.62
CA HIS A 77 -4.74 3.29 1.73
C HIS A 77 -6.11 3.48 1.07
N GLU A 78 -6.68 2.40 0.52
CA GLU A 78 -8.00 2.45 -0.12
C GLU A 78 -9.09 2.89 0.85
N GLU A 79 -9.09 2.40 2.08
CA GLU A 79 -10.09 2.77 3.10
C GLU A 79 -9.96 4.24 3.51
N GLU A 80 -8.74 4.75 3.70
CA GLU A 80 -8.53 6.18 3.98
C GLU A 80 -9.00 7.06 2.82
N VAL A 81 -8.70 6.68 1.57
CA VAL A 81 -9.18 7.40 0.39
C VAL A 81 -10.71 7.36 0.30
N LYS A 82 -11.33 6.19 0.47
CA LYS A 82 -12.80 6.03 0.47
C LYS A 82 -13.46 6.90 1.53
N LYS A 83 -12.89 6.95 2.73
CA LYS A 83 -13.39 7.77 3.84
C LYS A 83 -13.36 9.25 3.50
N VAL A 84 -12.24 9.76 3.01
CA VAL A 84 -12.11 11.18 2.61
C VAL A 84 -13.09 11.55 1.50
N VAL A 85 -13.22 10.70 0.47
CA VAL A 85 -14.16 10.92 -0.63
C VAL A 85 -15.61 10.89 -0.15
N SER A 86 -15.96 9.93 0.71
CA SER A 86 -17.31 9.79 1.27
C SER A 86 -17.69 10.99 2.15
N GLU A 87 -16.77 11.45 3.00
CA GLU A 87 -16.97 12.65 3.83
C GLU A 87 -17.16 13.91 2.97
N HIS A 88 -16.37 14.05 1.89
CA HIS A 88 -16.51 15.16 0.95
C HIS A 88 -17.85 15.11 0.20
N ALA A 89 -18.24 13.93 -0.30
CA ALA A 89 -19.52 13.74 -0.98
C ALA A 89 -20.70 14.04 -0.05
N SER A 90 -20.63 13.59 1.21
CA SER A 90 -21.65 13.88 2.21
C SER A 90 -21.81 15.39 2.46
N LYS A 91 -20.70 16.15 2.51
CA LYS A 91 -20.74 17.61 2.63
C LYS A 91 -21.39 18.27 1.41
N LEU A 92 -21.02 17.86 0.20
CA LEU A 92 -21.59 18.40 -1.04
C LEU A 92 -23.10 18.12 -1.15
N ILE A 93 -23.54 16.90 -0.79
CA ILE A 93 -24.97 16.54 -0.76
C ILE A 93 -25.72 17.44 0.23
N LYS A 94 -25.19 17.62 1.45
CA LYS A 94 -25.80 18.50 2.47
C LYS A 94 -25.87 19.96 2.02
N SER A 95 -24.94 20.39 1.18
CA SER A 95 -24.93 21.73 0.57
C SER A 95 -25.76 21.85 -0.71
N GLY A 96 -26.51 20.80 -1.11
CA GLY A 96 -27.34 20.80 -2.31
C GLY A 96 -26.57 20.63 -3.62
N LYS A 97 -25.25 20.42 -3.56
CA LYS A 97 -24.35 20.26 -4.71
C LYS A 97 -24.27 18.80 -5.16
N ILE A 98 -25.40 18.23 -5.54
CA ILE A 98 -25.50 16.79 -5.83
C ILE A 98 -24.66 16.38 -7.05
N ASP A 99 -24.61 17.21 -8.10
CA ASP A 99 -23.82 16.90 -9.30
C ASP A 99 -22.31 16.85 -9.02
N GLU A 100 -21.81 17.77 -8.18
CA GLU A 100 -20.42 17.77 -7.72
C GLU A 100 -20.12 16.51 -6.89
N ALA A 101 -21.05 16.12 -6.01
CA ALA A 101 -20.93 14.89 -5.20
C ALA A 101 -20.86 13.63 -6.07
N LEU A 102 -21.71 13.55 -7.11
CA LEU A 102 -21.69 12.44 -8.07
C LEU A 102 -20.40 12.39 -8.88
N SER A 103 -19.84 13.56 -9.26
CA SER A 103 -18.59 13.64 -10.00
C SER A 103 -17.41 13.05 -9.19
N ILE A 104 -17.27 13.43 -7.93
CA ILE A 104 -16.15 12.95 -7.10
C ILE A 104 -16.25 11.45 -6.79
N LEU A 105 -17.47 10.93 -6.59
CA LEU A 105 -17.71 9.51 -6.37
C LEU A 105 -17.36 8.71 -7.64
N LYS A 106 -17.74 9.20 -8.83
CA LYS A 106 -17.37 8.57 -10.11
C LYS A 106 -15.86 8.56 -10.35
N GLN A 107 -15.15 9.65 -10.02
CA GLN A 107 -13.70 9.71 -10.19
C GLN A 107 -12.98 8.73 -9.26
N ALA A 108 -13.46 8.57 -8.03
CA ALA A 108 -12.89 7.62 -7.07
C ALA A 108 -13.08 6.16 -7.50
N THR A 109 -14.22 5.81 -8.12
CA THR A 109 -14.45 4.46 -8.63
C THR A 109 -13.71 4.18 -9.94
N GLN A 110 -13.52 5.18 -10.81
CA GLN A 110 -12.78 5.00 -12.06
C GLN A 110 -11.26 4.82 -11.85
N LYS A 111 -10.65 5.53 -10.90
CA LYS A 111 -9.23 5.33 -10.55
C LYS A 111 -8.94 3.95 -9.92
N GLY A 112 -9.94 3.31 -9.30
CA GLY A 112 -9.82 1.93 -8.80
C GLY A 112 -9.91 0.85 -9.89
N ILE A 113 -10.29 1.20 -11.12
CA ILE A 113 -10.48 0.23 -12.24
C ILE A 113 -9.23 0.13 -13.13
N GLU A 114 -8.24 1.04 -13.02
CA GLU A 114 -7.01 0.99 -13.83
C GLU A 114 -6.01 -0.10 -13.40
N VAL A 115 -6.28 -0.87 -12.34
CA VAL A 115 -5.47 -2.05 -11.97
C VAL A 115 -6.21 -3.32 -12.37
N LYS A 116 -6.27 -3.60 -13.67
CA LYS A 116 -6.39 -4.93 -14.29
C LYS A 116 -6.46 -4.79 -15.81
N THR A 117 -5.34 -5.03 -16.47
CA THR A 117 -5.32 -5.62 -17.81
C THR A 117 -4.16 -6.60 -17.91
#